data_AF-A0A0D2YAR5-F1
#
_entry.id   AF-A0A0D2YAR5-F1
#
_cell.length_a   1.000
_cell.length_b   1.000
_cell.length_c   1.000
_cell.angle_alpha   90.00
_cell.angle_beta   90.00
_cell.angle_gamma   90.00
#
_symmetry.space_group_name_H-M   'P 1'
#
loop_
_entity.id
_entity.type
_entity.pdbx_description
1 polymer ?
#
loop_
_entity_poly.entity_id
_entity_poly.type
_entity_poly.pdbx_seq_one_letter_code
_entity_poly.pdbx_strand_id
1 'polypeptide(L)'
;MACPAFPDVTKKAIKLARRVNQYGSQVKAKYPKQFGFFASLPLPDIKASLKEIDYLFKQLSPKPDGIVMMSNYYGLYLGDRDLEPIYDALNELNVTIFEHPTTPCTQFNKLRFDIDKTAPSISQQQWQALNRPVAVRQFAAPTLDFPFETTRTFADLFYTSMPTKFPNLKWIMSHAGGGLIPTLDRIITYSALYPGLNLTEDSMKQTLSESFYFDLAGPWPVNYAIPALLRWVDYTRIVWGSDIVFTPMSSAAKYAAAFDKDVEEVFPDPRKANAIRATNARGTLSRGGKKLRTLTLSDEDDEVSLNPKLICQAVRANPEPRLNPKQLTTFLAANSTGVGVLVCPGGGYSVMSISYEGFGPAEYLNTLGIDAWVLNYTTASIKTPPLYPTPMDEALAAVELIRKQSPGTKKLGVMGFSAGGHLAGTTLTTPKAKLDFGILSYPVITMEDDYTHENSRYNLLGNNPTRKQIESLSVQNRVSDKTPPTFLFHTSNDELVPVQNTYLYANAMAKHGRKVQVVVLPDGKHGIGLGVDDLVRDWRPELERFLKYSI
;
A
#
# COMPACT_ATOMS: atom_id res chain seq x y z
N MET A 1 5.27 -35.30 -0.21
CA MET A 1 5.76 -34.60 -1.42
C MET A 1 6.34 -33.27 -0.98
N ALA A 2 7.65 -33.05 -1.21
CA ALA A 2 8.34 -31.84 -0.79
C ALA A 2 7.93 -30.65 -1.69
N CYS A 3 7.63 -29.50 -1.07
CA CYS A 3 7.36 -28.26 -1.78
C CYS A 3 8.68 -27.72 -2.38
N PRO A 4 8.77 -27.40 -3.69
CA PRO A 4 10.03 -26.94 -4.26
C PRO A 4 10.44 -25.61 -3.63
N ALA A 5 11.69 -25.53 -3.15
CA ALA A 5 12.35 -24.27 -2.84
C ALA A 5 12.23 -23.34 -4.06
N PHE A 6 11.92 -22.04 -3.86
CA PHE A 6 11.75 -21.08 -4.94
C PHE A 6 13.00 -20.19 -5.12
N PRO A 7 14.08 -20.66 -5.79
CA PRO A 7 15.32 -19.88 -6.01
C PRO A 7 15.15 -18.60 -6.85
N ASP A 8 13.93 -18.31 -7.31
CA ASP A 8 13.57 -17.11 -8.07
C ASP A 8 13.12 -15.95 -7.16
N VAL A 9 12.65 -16.21 -5.93
CA VAL A 9 12.11 -15.17 -5.03
C VAL A 9 13.21 -14.22 -4.57
N THR A 10 14.33 -14.74 -4.08
CA THR A 10 15.48 -13.92 -3.63
C THR A 10 16.05 -13.09 -4.78
N LYS A 11 16.17 -13.67 -5.99
CA LYS A 11 16.60 -12.92 -7.19
C LYS A 11 15.63 -11.79 -7.57
N LYS A 12 14.31 -12.04 -7.48
CA LYS A 12 13.28 -11.02 -7.70
C LYS A 12 13.35 -9.91 -6.67
N ALA A 13 13.53 -10.23 -5.39
CA ALA A 13 13.66 -9.26 -4.31
C ALA A 13 14.88 -8.33 -4.52
N ILE A 14 16.04 -8.90 -4.86
CA ILE A 14 17.26 -8.15 -5.18
C ILE A 14 17.04 -7.19 -6.37
N LYS A 15 16.43 -7.69 -7.45
CA LYS A 15 16.15 -6.89 -8.64
C LYS A 15 15.14 -5.78 -8.34
N LEU A 16 14.14 -6.05 -7.50
CA LEU A 16 13.12 -5.09 -7.11
C LEU A 16 13.72 -3.98 -6.24
N ALA A 17 14.49 -4.33 -5.20
CA ALA A 17 15.17 -3.36 -4.36
C ALA A 17 16.03 -2.40 -5.19
N ARG A 18 16.89 -2.94 -6.09
CA ARG A 18 17.70 -2.15 -7.01
C ARG A 18 16.87 -1.18 -7.83
N ARG A 19 15.76 -1.66 -8.42
CA ARG A 19 14.90 -0.85 -9.29
C ARG A 19 14.18 0.26 -8.52
N VAL A 20 13.68 -0.03 -7.32
CA VAL A 20 13.03 0.95 -6.45
C VAL A 20 14.02 2.03 -6.01
N ASN A 21 15.23 1.63 -5.61
CA ASN A 21 16.28 2.54 -5.22
C ASN A 21 16.73 3.47 -6.35
N GLN A 22 16.89 2.93 -7.56
CA GLN A 22 17.18 3.73 -8.75
C GLN A 22 16.07 4.73 -9.07
N TYR A 23 14.81 4.31 -8.92
CA TYR A 23 13.67 5.20 -9.12
C TYR A 23 13.64 6.32 -8.07
N GLY A 24 13.84 6.02 -6.79
CA GLY A 24 13.93 7.03 -5.73
C GLY A 24 15.05 8.05 -6.00
N SER A 25 16.22 7.58 -6.44
CA SER A 25 17.32 8.43 -6.86
C SER A 25 16.97 9.32 -8.05
N GLN A 26 16.27 8.79 -9.06
CA GLN A 26 15.80 9.58 -10.21
C GLN A 26 14.79 10.66 -9.81
N VAL A 27 13.86 10.35 -8.91
CA VAL A 27 12.88 11.33 -8.40
C VAL A 27 13.59 12.44 -7.63
N LYS A 28 14.53 12.08 -6.74
CA LYS A 28 15.37 13.03 -6.02
C LYS A 28 16.22 13.88 -6.96
N ALA A 29 16.79 13.30 -8.01
CA ALA A 29 17.55 14.04 -9.02
C ALA A 29 16.69 15.06 -9.77
N LYS A 30 15.44 14.69 -10.09
CA LYS A 30 14.51 15.54 -10.82
C LYS A 30 13.96 16.68 -9.95
N TYR A 31 13.76 16.45 -8.66
CA TYR A 31 13.15 17.42 -7.73
C TYR A 31 13.92 17.50 -6.39
N PRO A 32 15.19 17.91 -6.41
CA PRO A 32 16.10 17.78 -5.27
C PRO A 32 15.74 18.66 -4.05
N LYS A 33 14.93 19.70 -4.25
CA LYS A 33 14.41 20.56 -3.17
C LYS A 33 13.09 20.05 -2.56
N GLN A 34 12.45 19.05 -3.19
CA GLN A 34 11.14 18.54 -2.78
C GLN A 34 11.19 17.10 -2.26
N PHE A 35 12.04 16.26 -2.86
CA PHE A 35 12.09 14.83 -2.53
C PHE A 35 13.48 14.38 -2.09
N GLY A 36 13.53 13.79 -0.89
CA GLY A 36 14.54 12.82 -0.50
C GLY A 36 13.99 11.39 -0.63
N PHE A 37 14.79 10.38 -0.29
CA PHE A 37 14.30 9.01 -0.19
C PHE A 37 15.13 8.15 0.76
N PHE A 38 14.47 7.20 1.42
CA PHE A 38 15.12 6.09 2.10
C PHE A 38 15.16 4.88 1.16
N ALA A 39 16.33 4.28 0.99
CA ALA A 39 16.50 3.12 0.11
C ALA A 39 16.09 1.82 0.80
N SER A 40 15.60 0.85 0.03
CA SER A 40 15.25 -0.48 0.52
C SER A 40 16.41 -1.45 0.37
N LEU A 41 16.52 -2.41 1.29
CA LEU A 41 17.47 -3.52 1.21
C LEU A 41 16.74 -4.84 0.92
N PRO A 42 17.33 -5.77 0.15
CA PRO A 42 16.78 -7.10 -0.13
C PRO A 42 16.92 -8.06 1.06
N LEU A 43 16.49 -7.63 2.25
CA LEU A 43 16.45 -8.46 3.45
C LEU A 43 15.38 -9.56 3.31
N PRO A 44 15.58 -10.74 3.92
CA PRO A 44 16.62 -11.08 4.90
C PRO A 44 17.97 -11.54 4.30
N ASP A 45 18.21 -11.43 2.99
CA ASP A 45 19.51 -11.81 2.40
C ASP A 45 20.60 -10.79 2.75
N ILE A 46 21.40 -11.11 3.76
CA ILE A 46 22.49 -10.27 4.27
C ILE A 46 23.54 -9.98 3.20
N LYS A 47 23.94 -10.99 2.43
CA LYS A 47 25.00 -10.85 1.42
C LYS A 47 24.56 -9.96 0.27
N ALA A 48 23.32 -10.11 -0.18
CA ALA A 48 22.76 -9.25 -1.21
C ALA A 48 22.54 -7.82 -0.68
N SER A 49 22.14 -7.67 0.58
CA SER A 49 21.94 -6.37 1.21
C SER A 49 23.26 -5.59 1.35
N LEU A 50 24.36 -6.25 1.74
CA LEU A 50 25.70 -5.62 1.75
C LEU A 50 26.13 -5.12 0.36
N LYS A 51 25.88 -5.90 -0.70
CA LYS A 51 26.15 -5.48 -2.08
C LYS A 51 25.28 -4.30 -2.51
N GLU A 52 24.03 -4.26 -2.04
CA GLU A 52 23.13 -3.15 -2.32
C GLU A 52 23.57 -1.88 -1.58
N ILE A 53 24.01 -1.98 -0.33
CA ILE A 53 24.60 -0.86 0.42
C ILE A 53 25.82 -0.29 -0.32
N ASP A 54 26.73 -1.16 -0.79
CA ASP A 54 27.89 -0.72 -1.57
C ASP A 54 27.46 0.09 -2.82
N TYR A 55 26.50 -0.45 -3.58
CA TYR A 55 25.94 0.23 -4.75
C TYR A 55 25.30 1.58 -4.39
N LEU A 56 24.43 1.60 -3.39
CA LEU A 56 23.66 2.77 -2.95
C LEU A 56 24.55 3.94 -2.53
N PHE A 57 25.65 3.65 -1.84
CA PHE A 57 26.47 4.68 -1.20
C PHE A 57 27.77 4.99 -1.94
N LYS A 58 28.23 4.11 -2.83
CA LYS A 58 29.43 4.35 -3.66
C LYS A 58 29.13 4.66 -5.12
N GLN A 59 28.04 4.14 -5.67
CA GLN A 59 27.78 4.19 -7.12
C GLN A 59 26.54 5.02 -7.48
N LEU A 60 25.45 4.91 -6.71
CA LEU A 60 24.20 5.61 -7.01
C LEU A 60 24.32 7.11 -6.72
N SER A 61 23.85 7.94 -7.66
CA SER A 61 23.86 9.40 -7.53
C SER A 61 22.57 10.00 -8.12
N PRO A 62 21.82 10.83 -7.36
CA PRO A 62 22.01 11.18 -5.96
C PRO A 62 21.85 9.98 -5.01
N LYS A 63 22.62 9.97 -3.92
CA LYS A 63 22.56 8.95 -2.87
C LYS A 63 21.21 9.02 -2.12
N PRO A 64 20.72 7.90 -1.57
CA PRO A 64 19.60 7.93 -0.63
C PRO A 64 19.93 8.80 0.57
N ASP A 65 18.93 9.29 1.29
CA ASP A 65 19.11 10.01 2.55
C ASP A 65 19.30 9.05 3.73
N GLY A 66 18.68 7.87 3.64
CA GLY A 66 18.87 6.78 4.61
C GLY A 66 18.44 5.42 4.06
N ILE A 67 18.25 4.44 4.94
CA ILE A 67 17.66 3.13 4.62
C ILE A 67 16.30 2.98 5.31
N VAL A 68 15.31 2.41 4.64
CA VAL A 68 14.07 1.98 5.30
C VAL A 68 14.17 0.49 5.64
N MET A 69 13.88 0.15 6.89
CA MET A 69 13.81 -1.23 7.36
C MET A 69 12.40 -1.51 7.89
N MET A 70 11.84 -2.64 7.51
CA MET A 70 10.57 -3.09 8.08
C MET A 70 10.82 -3.61 9.50
N SER A 71 9.80 -3.54 10.36
CA SER A 71 9.86 -3.98 11.76
C SER A 71 10.38 -5.41 11.96
N ASN A 72 10.10 -6.29 10.99
CA ASN A 72 10.67 -7.63 10.89
C ASN A 72 10.75 -8.11 9.43
N TYR A 73 11.57 -9.14 9.18
CA TYR A 73 11.64 -9.88 7.93
C TYR A 73 11.40 -11.36 8.19
N TYR A 74 10.16 -11.82 8.09
CA TYR A 74 9.80 -13.22 8.35
C TYR A 74 10.20 -13.72 9.75
N GLY A 75 10.10 -12.82 10.74
CA GLY A 75 10.48 -13.08 12.14
C GLY A 75 11.95 -12.81 12.46
N LEU A 76 12.74 -12.38 11.49
CA LEU A 76 14.01 -11.70 11.75
C LEU A 76 13.71 -10.25 12.18
N TYR A 77 13.71 -10.01 13.49
CA TYR A 77 13.56 -8.67 14.06
C TYR A 77 14.89 -7.90 14.02
N LEU A 78 14.81 -6.58 14.18
CA LEU A 78 15.96 -5.69 13.98
C LEU A 78 17.02 -5.80 15.09
N GLY A 79 16.72 -6.38 16.24
CA GLY A 79 17.72 -6.70 17.26
C GLY A 79 18.50 -7.98 16.98
N ASP A 80 18.14 -8.77 15.96
CA ASP A 80 18.80 -10.04 15.67
C ASP A 80 20.27 -9.87 15.26
N ARG A 81 21.14 -10.73 15.80
CA ARG A 81 22.59 -10.67 15.57
C ARG A 81 23.00 -11.01 14.14
N ASP A 82 22.15 -11.69 13.37
CA ASP A 82 22.38 -11.93 11.94
C ASP A 82 22.42 -10.61 11.12
N LEU A 83 21.85 -9.52 11.65
CA LEU A 83 21.90 -8.19 11.03
C LEU A 83 23.15 -7.38 11.38
N GLU A 84 24.01 -7.83 12.30
CA GLU A 84 25.24 -7.10 12.69
C GLU A 84 26.10 -6.67 11.49
N PRO A 85 26.37 -7.51 10.47
CA PRO A 85 27.16 -7.09 9.31
C PRO A 85 26.52 -5.92 8.53
N ILE A 86 25.18 -5.86 8.50
CA ILE A 86 24.45 -4.75 7.88
C ILE A 86 24.64 -3.49 8.71
N TYR A 87 24.52 -3.59 10.03
CA TYR A 87 24.71 -2.46 10.92
C TYR A 87 26.16 -1.95 10.92
N ASP A 88 27.16 -2.82 10.88
CA ASP A 88 28.57 -2.43 10.70
C ASP A 88 28.73 -1.53 9.46
N ALA A 89 28.26 -2.02 8.31
CA ALA A 89 28.37 -1.30 7.04
C ALA A 89 27.61 0.05 7.05
N LEU A 90 26.43 0.11 7.67
CA LEU A 90 25.64 1.34 7.75
C LEU A 90 26.18 2.32 8.80
N ASN A 91 26.78 1.80 9.88
CA ASN A 91 27.32 2.59 10.99
C ASN A 91 28.59 3.34 10.55
N GLU A 92 29.45 2.72 9.74
CA GLU A 92 30.59 3.39 9.10
C GLU A 92 30.15 4.59 8.22
N LEU A 93 28.95 4.50 7.65
CA LEU A 93 28.37 5.50 6.76
C LEU A 93 27.51 6.54 7.49
N ASN A 94 27.35 6.42 8.82
CA ASN A 94 26.50 7.29 9.66
C ASN A 94 25.08 7.42 9.09
N VAL A 95 24.47 6.28 8.78
CA VAL A 95 23.17 6.20 8.09
C VAL A 95 22.00 6.36 9.06
N THR A 96 20.98 7.09 8.61
CA THR A 96 19.66 7.08 9.22
C THR A 96 18.84 5.89 8.71
N ILE A 97 18.34 5.08 9.62
CA ILE A 97 17.39 4.00 9.40
C ILE A 97 16.00 4.52 9.75
N PHE A 98 15.06 4.42 8.82
CA PHE A 98 13.64 4.60 9.10
C PHE A 98 13.03 3.22 9.34
N GLU A 99 12.68 2.93 10.59
CA GLU A 99 11.91 1.74 10.93
C GLU A 99 10.45 2.00 10.57
N HIS A 100 9.84 1.07 9.84
CA HIS A 100 8.43 1.13 9.51
C HIS A 100 7.76 -0.20 9.87
N PRO A 101 6.57 -0.18 10.50
CA PRO A 101 5.88 -1.41 10.87
C PRO A 101 5.52 -2.22 9.63
N THR A 102 5.60 -3.53 9.77
CA THR A 102 5.01 -4.48 8.84
C THR A 102 4.17 -5.51 9.59
N THR A 103 3.69 -6.51 8.87
CA THR A 103 2.94 -7.61 9.46
C THR A 103 3.79 -8.38 10.48
N PRO A 104 3.33 -8.54 11.74
CA PRO A 104 3.99 -9.41 12.71
C PRO A 104 4.10 -10.82 12.16
N CYS A 105 5.32 -11.34 12.07
CA CYS A 105 5.59 -12.71 11.65
C CYS A 105 6.49 -13.35 12.71
N THR A 106 5.95 -13.75 13.87
CA THR A 106 6.80 -14.29 14.96
C THR A 106 7.27 -15.71 14.66
N GLN A 107 8.31 -16.18 15.33
CA GLN A 107 8.79 -17.56 15.23
C GLN A 107 7.73 -18.56 15.76
N PHE A 108 7.50 -19.69 15.07
CA PHE A 108 6.66 -20.80 15.55
C PHE A 108 7.53 -22.06 15.71
N ASN A 109 7.49 -22.68 16.89
CA ASN A 109 8.28 -23.87 17.23
C ASN A 109 9.78 -23.77 16.90
N LYS A 110 10.39 -22.62 17.20
CA LYS A 110 11.79 -22.32 16.88
C LYS A 110 12.13 -22.28 15.37
N LEU A 111 11.15 -22.41 14.48
CA LEU A 111 11.33 -22.29 13.04
C LEU A 111 11.03 -20.86 12.61
N ARG A 112 11.89 -20.32 11.74
CA ARG A 112 11.64 -19.08 11.00
C ARG A 112 11.05 -19.43 9.64
N PHE A 113 10.26 -18.54 9.07
CA PHE A 113 9.86 -18.71 7.68
C PHE A 113 11.09 -18.44 6.80
N ASP A 114 11.55 -19.48 6.12
CA ASP A 114 12.72 -19.43 5.25
C ASP A 114 12.24 -19.41 3.82
N ILE A 115 12.52 -18.31 3.12
CA ILE A 115 12.07 -18.06 1.74
C ILE A 115 12.73 -19.02 0.73
N ASP A 116 13.86 -19.62 1.08
CA ASP A 116 14.65 -20.48 0.21
C ASP A 116 14.54 -21.97 0.59
N LYS A 117 13.85 -22.31 1.67
CA LYS A 117 13.58 -23.72 2.07
C LYS A 117 12.13 -24.11 1.83
N THR A 118 11.87 -25.41 1.88
CA THR A 118 10.51 -25.95 1.97
C THR A 118 9.77 -25.22 3.10
N ALA A 119 8.70 -24.50 2.75
CA ALA A 119 7.87 -23.81 3.73
C ALA A 119 7.46 -24.78 4.85
N PRO A 120 7.38 -24.33 6.12
CA PRO A 120 6.78 -25.14 7.16
C PRO A 120 5.38 -25.61 6.72
N SER A 121 4.88 -26.72 7.27
CA SER A 121 3.59 -27.33 6.87
C SER A 121 2.37 -26.42 7.09
N ILE A 122 2.58 -25.22 7.64
CA ILE A 122 1.61 -24.17 7.83
C ILE A 122 1.84 -23.05 6.81
N SER A 123 0.78 -22.62 6.13
CA SER A 123 0.88 -21.55 5.13
C SER A 123 1.28 -20.21 5.77
N GLN A 124 1.84 -19.28 4.98
CA GLN A 124 2.14 -17.93 5.45
C GLN A 124 0.90 -17.23 6.04
N GLN A 125 -0.27 -17.46 5.47
CA GLN A 125 -1.54 -16.92 5.96
C GLN A 125 -1.94 -17.53 7.31
N GLN A 126 -1.80 -18.85 7.47
CA GLN A 126 -2.03 -19.53 8.76
C GLN A 126 -1.06 -19.03 9.83
N TRP A 127 0.21 -18.83 9.46
CA TRP A 127 1.23 -18.25 10.34
C TRP A 127 0.90 -16.82 10.77
N GLN A 128 0.47 -15.98 9.84
CA GLN A 128 0.05 -14.61 10.11
C GLN A 128 -1.21 -14.58 10.97
N ALA A 129 -2.16 -15.50 10.77
CA ALA A 129 -3.37 -15.60 11.57
C ALA A 129 -3.09 -15.97 13.04
N LEU A 130 -2.11 -16.84 13.30
CA LEU A 130 -1.66 -17.17 14.66
C LEU A 130 -1.09 -15.95 15.41
N ASN A 131 -0.60 -14.95 14.69
CA ASN A 131 0.07 -13.77 15.24
C ASN A 131 -0.82 -12.52 15.28
N ARG A 132 -2.07 -12.59 14.81
CA ARG A 132 -2.95 -11.43 14.57
C ARG A 132 -4.39 -11.64 15.00
N PRO A 133 -4.67 -11.96 16.27
CA PRO A 133 -6.03 -12.24 16.71
C PRO A 133 -7.00 -11.07 16.49
N VAL A 134 -6.51 -9.82 16.48
CA VAL A 134 -7.32 -8.60 16.27
C VAL A 134 -7.41 -8.21 14.80
N ALA A 135 -6.30 -8.13 14.05
CA ALA A 135 -6.36 -7.75 12.64
C ALA A 135 -7.11 -8.77 11.75
N VAL A 136 -7.10 -10.06 12.09
CA VAL A 136 -7.91 -11.07 11.38
C VAL A 136 -9.42 -10.84 11.58
N ARG A 137 -9.83 -10.23 12.70
CA ARG A 137 -11.26 -10.01 13.02
C ARG A 137 -11.78 -8.66 12.54
N GLN A 138 -10.94 -7.64 12.46
CA GLN A 138 -11.37 -6.25 12.22
C GLN A 138 -10.70 -5.55 11.03
N PHE A 139 -9.79 -6.22 10.30
CA PHE A 139 -9.06 -5.62 9.17
C PHE A 139 -8.33 -4.31 9.55
N ALA A 140 -7.90 -4.21 10.81
CA ALA A 140 -7.43 -2.97 11.43
C ALA A 140 -5.96 -3.08 11.90
N ALA A 141 -5.08 -3.67 11.08
CA ALA A 141 -3.66 -3.77 11.43
C ALA A 141 -3.01 -2.41 11.78
N PRO A 142 -3.30 -1.29 11.07
CA PRO A 142 -2.76 0.02 11.41
C PRO A 142 -3.24 0.59 12.75
N THR A 143 -4.39 0.15 13.28
CA THR A 143 -4.95 0.75 14.51
C THR A 143 -4.32 0.20 15.79
N LEU A 144 -3.75 -1.00 15.73
CA LEU A 144 -3.21 -1.67 16.91
C LEU A 144 -1.95 -2.47 16.57
N ASP A 145 -2.03 -3.42 15.64
CA ASP A 145 -0.93 -4.37 15.42
C ASP A 145 0.36 -3.68 14.98
N PHE A 146 0.30 -2.68 14.10
CA PHE A 146 1.48 -1.94 13.61
C PHE A 146 2.18 -1.11 14.70
N PRO A 147 1.49 -0.25 15.48
CA PRO A 147 2.09 0.42 16.63
C PRO A 147 2.74 -0.54 17.64
N PHE A 148 2.08 -1.67 17.93
CA PHE A 148 2.65 -2.68 18.84
C PHE A 148 3.78 -3.48 18.19
N GLU A 149 3.83 -3.58 16.86
CA GLU A 149 4.93 -4.21 16.15
C GLU A 149 6.20 -3.35 16.21
N THR A 150 6.09 -2.04 15.95
CA THR A 150 7.19 -1.09 16.19
C THR A 150 7.70 -1.18 17.63
N THR A 151 6.80 -1.38 18.59
CA THR A 151 7.17 -1.58 20.01
C THR A 151 8.00 -2.85 20.23
N ARG A 152 7.60 -3.98 19.61
CA ARG A 152 8.36 -5.25 19.69
C ARG A 152 9.74 -5.09 19.10
N THR A 153 9.85 -4.46 17.92
CA THR A 153 11.13 -4.20 17.26
C THR A 153 12.03 -3.30 18.09
N PHE A 154 11.48 -2.26 18.70
CA PHE A 154 12.24 -1.40 19.60
C PHE A 154 12.76 -2.18 20.82
N ALA A 155 11.89 -2.96 21.48
CA ALA A 155 12.31 -3.75 22.63
C ALA A 155 13.43 -4.74 22.25
N ASP A 156 13.30 -5.42 21.11
CA ASP A 156 14.30 -6.35 20.59
C ASP A 156 15.66 -5.67 20.35
N LEU A 157 15.68 -4.47 19.73
CA LEU A 157 16.91 -3.68 19.55
C LEU A 157 17.63 -3.38 20.87
N PHE A 158 16.88 -3.00 21.91
CA PHE A 158 17.46 -2.68 23.23
C PHE A 158 17.88 -3.94 23.98
N TYR A 159 17.13 -5.03 23.88
CA TYR A 159 17.47 -6.31 24.50
C TYR A 159 18.74 -6.94 23.94
N THR A 160 19.13 -6.60 22.72
CA THR A 160 20.38 -7.05 22.11
C THR A 160 21.46 -5.96 22.03
N SER A 161 21.20 -4.79 22.64
CA SER A 161 22.13 -3.66 22.72
C SER A 161 22.62 -3.13 21.37
N MET A 162 21.87 -3.37 20.29
CA MET A 162 22.25 -2.96 18.92
C MET A 162 22.48 -1.45 18.81
N PRO A 163 21.62 -0.57 19.36
CA PRO A 163 21.83 0.87 19.23
C PRO A 163 23.09 1.38 19.93
N THR A 164 23.48 0.77 21.05
CA THR A 164 24.70 1.13 21.78
C THR A 164 25.94 0.56 21.09
N LYS A 165 25.82 -0.62 20.47
CA LYS A 165 26.90 -1.23 19.67
C LYS A 165 27.18 -0.46 18.37
N PHE A 166 26.14 0.15 17.79
CA PHE A 166 26.21 0.90 16.53
C PHE A 166 25.77 2.37 16.71
N PRO A 167 26.53 3.19 17.45
CA PRO A 167 26.09 4.50 17.92
C PRO A 167 25.99 5.58 16.83
N ASN A 168 26.61 5.36 15.66
CA ASN A 168 26.53 6.30 14.54
C ASN A 168 25.23 6.13 13.75
N LEU A 169 24.52 5.02 13.92
CA LEU A 169 23.20 4.85 13.33
C LEU A 169 22.21 5.80 13.99
N LYS A 170 21.36 6.41 13.16
CA LYS A 170 20.19 7.16 13.63
C LYS A 170 18.94 6.40 13.26
N TRP A 171 17.97 6.34 14.15
CA TRP A 171 16.74 5.59 13.98
C TRP A 171 15.59 6.57 13.98
N ILE A 172 14.72 6.52 12.97
CA ILE A 172 13.41 7.14 13.01
C ILE A 172 12.44 6.01 13.33
N MET A 173 11.80 6.08 14.50
CA MET A 173 10.76 5.13 14.89
C MET A 173 9.41 5.67 14.43
N SER A 174 8.67 4.83 13.71
CA SER A 174 7.37 5.22 13.19
C SER A 174 6.37 5.50 14.31
N HIS A 175 5.39 6.37 14.04
CA HIS A 175 4.13 6.43 14.78
C HIS A 175 4.29 6.78 16.27
N ALA A 176 5.16 7.73 16.59
CA ALA A 176 5.54 8.12 17.95
C ALA A 176 6.15 6.95 18.77
N GLY A 177 6.73 5.95 18.10
CA GLY A 177 7.18 4.70 18.72
C GLY A 177 6.07 3.69 18.98
N GLY A 178 4.85 3.97 18.54
CA GLY A 178 3.68 3.11 18.71
C GLY A 178 3.30 2.87 20.17
N GLY A 179 3.15 1.62 20.58
CA GLY A 179 2.88 1.22 21.97
C GLY A 179 4.08 1.33 22.93
N LEU A 180 5.21 1.86 22.48
CA LEU A 180 6.47 1.84 23.23
C LEU A 180 6.48 2.76 24.45
N ILE A 181 6.12 4.02 24.26
CA ILE A 181 6.25 5.04 25.31
C ILE A 181 5.54 4.68 26.62
N PRO A 182 4.30 4.13 26.62
CA PRO A 182 3.68 3.68 27.86
C PRO A 182 4.29 2.40 28.45
N THR A 183 5.19 1.71 27.75
CA THR A 183 5.79 0.43 28.19
C THR A 183 7.28 0.52 28.54
N LEU A 184 7.97 1.63 28.24
CA LEU A 184 9.41 1.79 28.49
C LEU A 184 9.83 1.56 29.94
N ASP A 185 9.08 2.05 30.92
CA ASP A 185 9.36 1.80 32.35
C ASP A 185 9.35 0.31 32.68
N ARG A 186 8.43 -0.44 32.05
CA ARG A 186 8.34 -1.89 32.25
C ARG A 186 9.55 -2.58 31.62
N ILE A 187 9.95 -2.18 30.42
CA ILE A 187 11.16 -2.70 29.75
C ILE A 187 12.39 -2.50 30.65
N ILE A 188 12.59 -1.28 31.16
CA ILE A 188 13.68 -0.94 32.08
C ILE A 188 13.61 -1.80 33.35
N THR A 189 12.46 -1.80 34.04
CA THR A 189 12.29 -2.51 35.31
C THR A 189 12.55 -4.01 35.17
N TYR A 190 12.02 -4.65 34.13
CA TYR A 190 12.18 -6.08 33.91
C TYR A 190 13.56 -6.44 33.33
N SER A 191 14.27 -5.50 32.69
CA SER A 191 15.62 -5.75 32.17
C SER A 191 16.62 -6.17 33.25
N ALA A 192 16.43 -5.69 34.48
CA ALA A 192 17.26 -6.05 35.64
C ALA A 192 17.16 -7.54 36.03
N LEU A 193 16.09 -8.23 35.58
CA LEU A 193 15.92 -9.67 35.80
C LEU A 193 16.76 -10.52 34.83
N TYR A 194 17.32 -9.92 33.77
CA TYR A 194 18.08 -10.62 32.74
C TYR A 194 19.58 -10.28 32.86
N PRO A 195 20.43 -11.27 33.16
CA PRO A 195 21.87 -11.05 33.25
C PRO A 195 22.45 -10.43 31.97
N GLY A 196 23.17 -9.31 32.11
CA GLY A 196 23.88 -8.64 31.01
C GLY A 196 23.09 -7.55 30.27
N LEU A 197 21.80 -7.34 30.59
CA LEU A 197 20.98 -6.33 29.93
C LEU A 197 20.82 -5.04 30.76
N ASN A 198 20.56 -5.16 32.06
CA ASN A 198 20.39 -4.10 33.08
C ASN A 198 20.29 -2.66 32.53
N LEU A 199 19.19 -2.35 31.84
CA LEU A 199 18.90 -1.02 31.31
C LEU A 199 18.48 -0.12 32.47
N THR A 200 18.94 1.12 32.47
CA THR A 200 18.49 2.15 33.40
C THR A 200 17.72 3.25 32.66
N GLU A 201 16.97 4.07 33.39
CA GLU A 201 16.33 5.25 32.81
C GLU A 201 17.37 6.18 32.16
N ASP A 202 18.50 6.40 32.84
CA ASP A 202 19.58 7.26 32.33
C ASP A 202 20.20 6.68 31.06
N SER A 203 20.50 5.37 31.01
CA SER A 203 21.06 4.74 29.82
C SER A 203 20.08 4.78 28.65
N MET A 204 18.79 4.55 28.91
CA MET A 204 17.72 4.61 27.91
C MET A 204 17.60 6.03 27.34
N LYS A 205 17.49 7.05 28.21
CA LYS A 205 17.43 8.46 27.80
C LYS A 205 18.65 8.88 27.03
N GLN A 206 19.84 8.45 27.46
CA GLN A 206 21.08 8.73 26.73
C GLN A 206 21.03 8.16 25.32
N THR A 207 20.79 6.85 25.18
CA THR A 207 20.72 6.19 23.85
C THR A 207 19.64 6.81 22.96
N LEU A 208 18.45 7.07 23.51
CA LEU A 208 17.37 7.73 22.79
C LEU A 208 17.78 9.13 22.31
N SER A 209 18.39 9.92 23.20
CA SER A 209 18.85 11.26 22.90
C SER A 209 19.99 11.29 21.90
N GLU A 210 20.78 10.23 21.75
CA GLU A 210 21.91 10.19 20.82
C GLU A 210 21.49 9.67 19.45
N SER A 211 20.61 8.66 19.42
CA SER A 211 20.41 7.83 18.23
C SER A 211 18.97 7.74 17.74
N PHE A 212 17.95 8.19 18.48
CA PHE A 212 16.56 8.01 18.09
C PHE A 212 15.82 9.31 17.80
N TYR A 213 14.96 9.23 16.79
CA TYR A 213 13.93 10.19 16.45
C TYR A 213 12.59 9.47 16.38
N PHE A 214 11.51 10.21 16.56
CA PHE A 214 10.14 9.69 16.52
C PHE A 214 9.33 10.51 15.54
N ASP A 215 8.80 9.87 14.50
CA ASP A 215 7.82 10.55 13.65
C ASP A 215 6.46 10.63 14.34
N LEU A 216 5.60 11.54 13.87
CA LEU A 216 4.23 11.70 14.35
C LEU A 216 3.19 11.28 13.31
N ALA A 217 3.57 10.41 12.38
CA ALA A 217 2.70 10.02 11.26
C ALA A 217 1.52 9.19 11.76
N GLY A 218 0.28 9.64 11.53
CA GLY A 218 -0.94 8.90 11.86
C GLY A 218 -2.11 9.79 12.30
N PRO A 219 -3.32 9.23 12.42
CA PRO A 219 -4.53 10.00 12.73
C PRO A 219 -4.78 10.11 14.25
N TRP A 220 -3.80 10.58 15.04
CA TRP A 220 -3.99 10.83 16.48
C TRP A 220 -3.66 12.27 16.86
N PRO A 221 -4.33 12.81 17.90
CA PRO A 221 -4.03 14.15 18.39
C PRO A 221 -2.63 14.19 19.01
N VAL A 222 -1.75 15.05 18.49
CA VAL A 222 -0.35 15.08 18.92
C VAL A 222 -0.16 15.81 20.24
N ASN A 223 -1.16 16.58 20.68
CA ASN A 223 -1.19 17.20 21.99
C ASN A 223 -1.24 16.17 23.15
N TYR A 224 -1.62 14.91 22.88
CA TYR A 224 -1.48 13.81 23.84
C TYR A 224 -0.22 12.97 23.60
N ALA A 225 0.22 12.79 22.36
CA ALA A 225 1.38 11.95 22.04
C ALA A 225 2.72 12.61 22.42
N ILE A 226 2.89 13.91 22.14
CA ILE A 226 4.14 14.62 22.37
C ILE A 226 4.51 14.70 23.86
N PRO A 227 3.61 15.05 24.79
CA PRO A 227 3.97 15.09 26.21
C PRO A 227 4.53 13.77 26.74
N ALA A 228 4.02 12.64 26.25
CA ALA A 228 4.53 11.32 26.63
C ALA A 228 5.96 11.09 26.09
N LEU A 229 6.26 11.54 24.87
CA LEU A 229 7.61 11.49 24.30
C LEU A 229 8.59 12.42 25.04
N LEU A 230 8.15 13.61 25.44
CA LEU A 230 8.99 14.60 26.14
C LEU A 230 9.50 14.14 27.50
N ARG A 231 8.90 13.10 28.07
CA ARG A 231 9.44 12.42 29.25
C ARG A 231 10.79 11.75 28.97
N TRP A 232 11.01 11.28 27.74
CA TRP A 232 12.14 10.44 27.34
C TRP A 232 13.14 11.16 26.44
N VAL A 233 12.68 12.08 25.59
CA VAL A 233 13.53 12.79 24.63
C VAL A 233 13.20 14.28 24.59
N ASP A 234 14.18 15.09 24.19
CA ASP A 234 13.95 16.49 23.88
C ASP A 234 13.15 16.66 22.58
N TYR A 235 12.45 17.80 22.43
CA TYR A 235 11.63 18.11 21.24
C TYR A 235 12.43 18.03 19.93
N THR A 236 13.76 18.20 19.97
CA THR A 236 14.67 18.03 18.82
C THR A 236 14.71 16.62 18.26
N ARG A 237 14.19 15.62 18.98
CA ARG A 237 14.07 14.21 18.55
C ARG A 237 12.70 13.85 17.98
N ILE A 238 11.81 14.82 17.81
CA ILE A 238 10.46 14.59 17.29
C ILE A 238 10.35 15.19 15.90
N VAL A 239 9.86 14.42 14.93
CA VAL A 239 9.70 14.85 13.53
C VAL A 239 8.27 14.66 13.06
N TRP A 240 7.81 15.50 12.14
CA TRP A 240 6.50 15.33 11.53
C TRP A 240 6.52 14.30 10.39
N GLY A 241 5.41 13.58 10.23
CA GLY A 241 5.16 12.67 9.11
C GLY A 241 3.66 12.59 8.79
N SER A 242 3.31 12.21 7.56
CA SER A 242 1.90 12.17 7.10
C SER A 242 1.38 10.78 6.79
N ASP A 243 2.27 9.80 6.60
CA ASP A 243 1.95 8.45 6.14
C ASP A 243 1.20 8.39 4.79
N ILE A 244 1.41 9.40 3.92
CA ILE A 244 0.91 9.37 2.54
C ILE A 244 1.71 8.30 1.75
N VAL A 245 1.09 7.41 0.97
CA VAL A 245 -0.32 7.40 0.50
C VAL A 245 -1.26 6.47 1.27
N PHE A 246 -0.79 5.79 2.32
CA PHE A 246 -1.66 4.91 3.12
C PHE A 246 -2.71 5.71 3.89
N THR A 247 -2.34 6.89 4.38
CA THR A 247 -3.28 7.94 4.71
C THR A 247 -3.69 8.67 3.43
N PRO A 248 -4.98 8.63 3.02
CA PRO A 248 -5.44 9.35 1.84
C PRO A 248 -5.08 10.83 1.91
N MET A 249 -4.69 11.44 0.79
CA MET A 249 -4.18 12.82 0.77
C MET A 249 -5.15 13.84 1.37
N SER A 250 -6.47 13.67 1.17
CA SER A 250 -7.49 14.52 1.79
C SER A 250 -7.51 14.40 3.32
N SER A 251 -7.39 13.18 3.84
CA SER A 251 -7.26 12.92 5.28
C SER A 251 -5.95 13.47 5.82
N ALA A 252 -4.84 13.27 5.12
CA ALA A 252 -3.53 13.78 5.52
C ALA A 252 -3.51 15.32 5.59
N ALA A 253 -4.16 16.01 4.66
CA ALA A 253 -4.31 17.47 4.72
C ALA A 253 -5.11 17.92 5.94
N LYS A 254 -6.21 17.21 6.26
CA LYS A 254 -7.00 17.46 7.47
C LYS A 254 -6.15 17.22 8.74
N TYR A 255 -5.39 16.15 8.80
CA TYR A 255 -4.53 15.83 9.95
C TYR A 255 -3.35 16.78 10.07
N ALA A 256 -2.79 17.29 8.96
CA ALA A 256 -1.77 18.31 8.99
C ALA A 256 -2.30 19.62 9.62
N ALA A 257 -3.51 20.05 9.26
CA ALA A 257 -4.14 21.22 9.86
C ALA A 257 -4.45 21.02 11.36
N ALA A 258 -4.90 19.82 11.75
CA ALA A 258 -5.09 19.49 13.15
C ALA A 258 -3.76 19.47 13.92
N PHE A 259 -2.73 18.86 13.33
CA PHE A 259 -1.37 18.83 13.87
C PHE A 259 -0.83 20.23 14.13
N ASP A 260 -1.02 21.18 13.21
CA ASP A 260 -0.53 22.55 13.38
C ASP A 260 -1.12 23.24 14.60
N LYS A 261 -2.42 23.04 14.85
CA LYS A 261 -3.06 23.53 16.06
C LYS A 261 -2.52 22.84 17.31
N ASP A 262 -2.45 21.51 17.28
CA ASP A 262 -2.05 20.71 18.43
C ASP A 262 -0.58 20.96 18.83
N VAL A 263 0.33 21.14 17.87
CA VAL A 263 1.75 21.38 18.16
C VAL A 263 2.00 22.76 18.74
N GLU A 264 1.20 23.77 18.36
CA GLU A 264 1.23 25.11 18.95
C GLU A 264 0.65 25.15 20.37
N GLU A 265 -0.35 24.30 20.64
CA GLU A 265 -0.87 24.09 21.99
C GLU A 265 0.21 23.51 22.91
N VAL A 266 0.96 22.50 22.44
CA VAL A 266 2.06 21.89 23.22
C VAL A 266 3.27 22.82 23.33
N PHE A 267 3.59 23.55 22.26
CA PHE A 267 4.73 24.46 22.20
C PHE A 267 4.32 25.88 21.79
N PRO A 268 3.99 26.73 22.77
CA PRO A 268 3.72 28.14 22.51
C PRO A 268 4.91 28.92 21.92
N ASP A 269 6.15 28.42 22.05
CA ASP A 269 7.32 28.98 21.35
C ASP A 269 7.30 28.54 19.87
N PRO A 270 7.08 29.47 18.91
CA PRO A 270 6.97 29.13 17.48
C PRO A 270 8.20 28.43 16.92
N ARG A 271 9.39 28.64 17.52
CA ARG A 271 10.62 27.99 17.09
C ARG A 271 10.58 26.48 17.36
N LYS A 272 10.01 26.06 18.49
CA LYS A 272 9.88 24.64 18.85
C LYS A 272 8.82 23.95 17.99
N ALA A 273 7.68 24.61 17.76
CA ALA A 273 6.66 24.10 16.85
C ALA A 273 7.21 23.94 15.42
N ASN A 274 7.94 24.93 14.90
CA ASN A 274 8.61 24.86 13.60
C ASN A 274 9.75 23.83 13.55
N ALA A 275 10.39 23.55 14.70
CA ALA A 275 11.40 22.52 14.78
C ALA A 275 10.80 21.14 14.45
N ILE A 276 9.65 20.81 15.04
CA ILE A 276 8.95 19.54 14.81
C ILE A 276 8.39 19.46 13.39
N ARG A 277 7.82 20.57 12.89
CA ARG A 277 7.29 20.67 11.52
C ARG A 277 8.32 20.31 10.45
N ALA A 278 9.56 20.79 10.59
CA ALA A 278 10.54 20.71 9.51
C ALA A 278 12.00 20.67 9.93
N THR A 279 12.41 21.47 10.93
CA THR A 279 13.85 21.70 11.17
C THR A 279 14.55 20.46 11.73
N ASN A 280 13.89 19.72 12.60
CA ASN A 280 14.43 18.48 13.19
C ASN A 280 14.75 17.45 12.10
N ALA A 281 13.85 17.27 11.13
CA ALA A 281 14.05 16.34 10.01
C ALA A 281 15.31 16.68 9.21
N ARG A 282 15.65 17.97 9.04
CA ARG A 282 16.89 18.38 8.33
C ARG A 282 18.14 17.93 9.09
N GLY A 283 18.12 18.02 10.42
CA GLY A 283 19.22 17.55 11.28
C GLY A 283 19.40 16.04 11.24
N THR A 284 18.33 15.28 11.04
CA THR A 284 18.35 13.81 10.88
C THR A 284 18.91 13.37 9.51
N LEU A 285 18.81 14.21 8.47
CA LEU A 285 19.18 13.86 7.09
C LEU A 285 20.53 14.43 6.66
N SER A 286 21.11 15.37 7.41
CA SER A 286 22.42 15.95 7.11
C SER A 286 23.55 14.98 7.45
N ARG A 287 24.13 14.36 6.42
CA ARG A 287 25.35 13.55 6.57
C ARG A 287 26.54 14.46 6.90
N GLY A 288 27.25 14.14 7.98
CA GLY A 288 28.32 14.94 8.54
C GLY A 288 29.38 15.36 7.51
N GLY A 289 29.27 16.61 7.05
CA GLY A 289 30.37 17.42 6.56
C GLY A 289 30.39 18.73 7.34
N LYS A 290 31.40 18.95 8.18
CA LYS A 290 31.76 20.32 8.64
C LYS A 290 31.95 21.18 7.38
N LYS A 291 31.50 22.41 7.20
CA LYS A 291 31.06 23.55 8.04
C LYS A 291 30.25 24.46 7.09
N LEU A 292 29.28 25.24 7.58
CA LEU A 292 29.33 26.72 7.46
C LEU A 292 28.20 27.43 8.22
N ARG A 293 28.67 28.32 9.11
CA ARG A 293 28.12 29.55 9.71
C ARG A 293 26.61 29.79 9.69
N THR A 294 26.11 30.01 10.91
CA THR A 294 25.02 30.91 11.27
C THR A 294 24.98 32.12 10.32
N LEU A 295 23.93 32.23 9.53
CA LEU A 295 23.50 33.48 8.93
C LEU A 295 22.22 33.88 9.65
N THR A 296 22.32 35.02 10.32
CA THR A 296 21.23 35.80 10.89
C THR A 296 20.12 36.02 9.85
N LEU A 297 18.88 35.83 10.28
CA LEU A 297 17.69 36.30 9.58
C LEU A 297 17.84 37.82 9.33
N SER A 298 17.83 38.23 8.07
CA SER A 298 17.39 39.58 7.70
C SER A 298 16.00 39.44 7.12
N ASP A 299 15.05 40.10 7.78
CA ASP A 299 13.70 40.36 7.29
C ASP A 299 13.78 41.08 5.94
N GLU A 300 13.37 40.42 4.85
CA GLU A 300 12.80 41.10 3.69
C GLU A 300 11.71 40.21 3.10
N ASP A 301 10.49 40.75 3.16
CA ASP A 301 9.30 40.30 2.48
C ASP A 301 9.52 40.20 0.97
N ASP A 302 9.08 39.10 0.36
CA ASP A 302 8.69 39.09 -1.05
C ASP A 302 7.52 38.13 -1.23
N GLU A 303 6.31 38.71 -1.28
CA GLU A 303 5.09 38.07 -1.76
C GLU A 303 5.30 37.58 -3.20
N VAL A 304 5.51 36.27 -3.38
CA VAL A 304 5.41 35.66 -4.70
C VAL A 304 3.94 35.33 -4.98
N SER A 305 3.26 36.27 -5.63
CA SER A 305 1.95 36.03 -6.25
C SER A 305 2.06 34.96 -7.35
N LEU A 306 1.33 33.86 -7.18
CA LEU A 306 1.23 32.79 -8.18
C LEU A 306 0.33 33.27 -9.33
N ASN A 307 0.93 33.55 -10.50
CA ASN A 307 0.21 33.90 -11.72
C ASN A 307 -0.46 32.64 -12.34
N PRO A 308 -1.80 32.53 -12.37
CA PRO A 308 -2.50 31.32 -12.83
C PRO A 308 -2.42 31.07 -14.35
N LYS A 309 -1.84 31.99 -15.13
CA LYS A 309 -1.84 31.90 -16.60
C LYS A 309 -0.67 31.11 -17.22
N LEU A 310 0.35 30.75 -16.44
CA LEU A 310 1.51 29.99 -16.96
C LEU A 310 1.32 28.46 -16.96
N ILE A 311 0.22 27.94 -16.42
CA ILE A 311 -0.09 26.49 -16.42
C ILE A 311 -0.90 26.06 -17.67
N CYS A 312 -1.45 27.00 -18.45
CA CYS A 312 -2.37 26.67 -19.55
C CYS A 312 -1.75 26.48 -20.95
N GLN A 313 -0.42 26.52 -21.12
CA GLN A 313 0.20 26.40 -22.46
C GLN A 313 1.00 25.11 -22.73
N ALA A 314 1.03 24.14 -21.81
CA ALA A 314 1.69 22.85 -22.03
C ALA A 314 0.73 21.69 -22.44
N VAL A 315 -0.54 21.97 -22.75
CA VAL A 315 -1.52 20.97 -23.20
C VAL A 315 -2.05 21.32 -24.59
N ARG A 316 -1.17 21.30 -25.59
CA ARG A 316 -1.54 21.23 -27.01
C ARG A 316 -0.58 20.33 -27.77
N ALA A 317 -0.73 19.04 -27.56
CA ALA A 317 -0.54 18.01 -28.58
C ALA A 317 -1.29 16.78 -28.07
N ASN A 318 -2.27 16.31 -28.85
CA ASN A 318 -2.94 15.03 -28.64
C ASN A 318 -2.02 13.92 -29.17
N PRO A 319 -1.51 13.00 -28.33
CA PRO A 319 -1.28 11.64 -28.78
C PRO A 319 -2.44 10.76 -28.28
N GLU A 320 -2.90 9.86 -29.15
CA GLU A 320 -3.73 8.70 -28.82
C GLU A 320 -3.47 8.15 -27.40
N PRO A 321 -4.50 7.78 -26.62
CA PRO A 321 -4.34 7.30 -25.26
C PRO A 321 -3.51 6.01 -25.25
N ARG A 322 -2.22 6.12 -24.92
CA ARG A 322 -1.34 4.97 -24.69
C ARG A 322 -1.39 4.61 -23.21
N LEU A 323 -1.90 3.42 -22.90
CA LEU A 323 -1.73 2.82 -21.57
C LEU A 323 -0.23 2.78 -21.23
N ASN A 324 0.14 3.21 -20.02
CA ASN A 324 1.49 2.99 -19.54
C ASN A 324 1.64 1.49 -19.22
N PRO A 325 2.58 0.73 -19.83
CA PRO A 325 2.71 -0.71 -19.57
C PRO A 325 2.93 -1.07 -18.09
N LYS A 326 3.30 -0.11 -17.25
CA LYS A 326 3.42 -0.27 -15.78
C LYS A 326 2.07 -0.33 -15.06
N GLN A 327 0.95 -0.01 -15.71
CA GLN A 327 -0.40 -0.08 -15.15
C GLN A 327 -0.99 -1.49 -15.21
N LEU A 328 -0.31 -2.44 -15.86
CA LEU A 328 -0.78 -3.83 -15.96
C LEU A 328 0.21 -4.76 -15.27
N THR A 329 -0.24 -5.48 -14.25
CA THR A 329 0.57 -6.54 -13.59
C THR A 329 0.12 -7.90 -14.08
N THR A 330 1.05 -8.68 -14.62
CA THR A 330 0.78 -9.95 -15.27
C THR A 330 0.95 -11.13 -14.33
N PHE A 331 -0.02 -12.05 -14.34
CA PHE A 331 -0.06 -13.30 -13.59
C PHE A 331 -0.35 -14.44 -14.58
N LEU A 332 0.69 -15.10 -15.10
CA LEU A 332 0.52 -16.19 -16.05
C LEU A 332 0.45 -17.53 -15.32
N ALA A 333 -0.52 -18.36 -15.72
CA ALA A 333 -0.65 -19.69 -15.19
C ALA A 333 0.48 -20.59 -15.71
N ALA A 334 1.01 -21.47 -14.85
CA ALA A 334 2.08 -22.40 -15.25
C ALA A 334 1.65 -23.32 -16.41
N ASN A 335 0.39 -23.74 -16.42
CA ASN A 335 -0.24 -24.53 -17.48
C ASN A 335 -1.48 -23.79 -17.99
N SER A 336 -1.28 -22.80 -18.86
CA SER A 336 -2.39 -21.99 -19.39
C SER A 336 -3.36 -22.84 -20.23
N THR A 337 -4.65 -22.67 -19.94
CA THR A 337 -5.78 -23.24 -20.68
C THR A 337 -6.10 -22.47 -21.97
N GLY A 338 -5.41 -21.36 -22.22
CA GLY A 338 -5.75 -20.39 -23.27
C GLY A 338 -6.91 -19.46 -22.90
N VAL A 339 -7.38 -19.50 -21.65
CA VAL A 339 -8.33 -18.53 -21.09
C VAL A 339 -7.57 -17.48 -20.29
N GLY A 340 -7.97 -16.23 -20.45
CA GLY A 340 -7.37 -15.09 -19.77
C GLY A 340 -8.41 -14.17 -19.14
N VAL A 341 -8.04 -13.42 -18.09
CA VAL A 341 -8.94 -12.46 -17.42
C VAL A 341 -8.20 -11.15 -17.08
N LEU A 342 -8.76 -10.02 -17.52
CA LEU A 342 -8.39 -8.70 -17.00
C LEU A 342 -9.12 -8.44 -15.68
N VAL A 343 -8.40 -8.20 -14.58
CA VAL A 343 -8.95 -7.94 -13.25
C VAL A 343 -8.91 -6.45 -12.94
N CYS A 344 -10.06 -5.88 -12.61
CA CYS A 344 -10.26 -4.49 -12.19
C CYS A 344 -10.62 -4.45 -10.70
N PRO A 345 -9.66 -4.15 -9.81
CA PRO A 345 -9.92 -4.13 -8.36
C PRO A 345 -10.94 -3.05 -7.97
N GLY A 346 -11.61 -3.20 -6.82
CA GLY A 346 -12.52 -2.18 -6.28
C GLY A 346 -11.80 -1.04 -5.56
N GLY A 347 -12.56 -0.28 -4.77
CA GLY A 347 -12.07 0.90 -4.02
C GLY A 347 -12.82 2.21 -4.29
N GLY A 348 -14.06 2.14 -4.80
CA GLY A 348 -14.94 3.31 -4.92
C GLY A 348 -14.53 4.35 -5.97
N TYR A 349 -13.64 3.98 -6.92
CA TYR A 349 -12.85 4.92 -7.72
C TYR A 349 -12.01 5.92 -6.89
N SER A 350 -11.95 5.77 -5.56
CA SER A 350 -11.19 6.63 -4.67
C SER A 350 -9.75 6.15 -4.52
N VAL A 351 -9.62 4.87 -4.18
CA VAL A 351 -8.36 4.15 -3.97
C VAL A 351 -8.46 2.80 -4.70
N MET A 352 -7.44 1.96 -4.58
CA MET A 352 -7.42 0.65 -5.24
C MET A 352 -7.15 -0.47 -4.25
N SER A 353 -8.08 -1.42 -4.16
CA SER A 353 -7.93 -2.64 -3.38
C SER A 353 -7.05 -3.67 -4.12
N ILE A 354 -5.85 -3.26 -4.55
CA ILE A 354 -5.05 -4.03 -5.51
C ILE A 354 -4.59 -5.39 -4.98
N SER A 355 -4.23 -5.47 -3.70
CA SER A 355 -3.74 -6.73 -3.12
C SER A 355 -4.89 -7.72 -2.93
N TYR A 356 -6.04 -7.26 -2.44
CA TYR A 356 -7.15 -8.13 -2.02
C TYR A 356 -8.12 -8.46 -3.17
N GLU A 357 -8.49 -7.47 -3.99
CA GLU A 357 -9.42 -7.63 -5.11
C GLU A 357 -8.72 -7.60 -6.48
N GLY A 358 -7.39 -7.53 -6.49
CA GLY A 358 -6.56 -7.65 -7.70
C GLY A 358 -5.71 -8.92 -7.69
N PHE A 359 -4.67 -8.94 -6.84
CA PHE A 359 -3.69 -10.03 -6.82
C PHE A 359 -4.28 -11.35 -6.33
N GLY A 360 -5.07 -11.35 -5.24
CA GLY A 360 -5.74 -12.56 -4.75
C GLY A 360 -6.58 -13.28 -5.82
N PRO A 361 -7.49 -12.58 -6.52
CA PRO A 361 -8.22 -13.14 -7.64
C PRO A 361 -7.34 -13.63 -8.79
N ALA A 362 -6.29 -12.88 -9.14
CA ALA A 362 -5.35 -13.29 -10.19
C ALA A 362 -4.59 -14.58 -9.85
N GLU A 363 -4.10 -14.70 -8.62
CA GLU A 363 -3.44 -15.90 -8.12
C GLU A 363 -4.38 -17.10 -8.08
N TYR A 364 -5.62 -16.90 -7.63
CA TYR A 364 -6.64 -17.95 -7.65
C TYR A 364 -6.96 -18.41 -9.08
N LEU A 365 -7.14 -17.49 -10.04
CA LEU A 365 -7.35 -17.84 -11.44
C LEU A 365 -6.18 -18.65 -12.02
N ASN A 366 -4.94 -18.34 -11.63
CA ASN A 366 -3.77 -19.12 -12.04
C ASN A 366 -3.83 -20.58 -11.53
N THR A 367 -4.43 -20.84 -10.36
CA THR A 367 -4.64 -22.23 -9.87
C THR A 367 -5.58 -23.03 -10.77
N LEU A 368 -6.45 -22.35 -11.53
CA LEU A 368 -7.36 -22.95 -12.51
C LEU A 368 -6.75 -23.05 -13.92
N GLY A 369 -5.48 -22.65 -14.09
CA GLY A 369 -4.85 -22.59 -15.40
C GLY A 369 -5.30 -21.39 -16.24
N ILE A 370 -5.83 -20.33 -15.62
CA ILE A 370 -6.31 -19.13 -16.30
C ILE A 370 -5.28 -18.02 -16.12
N ASP A 371 -4.85 -17.41 -17.23
CA ASP A 371 -3.95 -16.26 -17.20
C ASP A 371 -4.71 -15.02 -16.70
N ALA A 372 -4.04 -14.15 -15.94
CA ALA A 372 -4.67 -12.97 -15.38
C ALA A 372 -3.78 -11.73 -15.52
N TRP A 373 -4.43 -10.58 -15.64
CA TRP A 373 -3.76 -9.27 -15.64
C TRP A 373 -4.51 -8.32 -14.73
N VAL A 374 -3.82 -7.75 -13.75
CA VAL A 374 -4.43 -6.81 -12.80
C VAL A 374 -4.17 -5.38 -13.28
N LEU A 375 -5.26 -4.64 -13.50
CA LEU A 375 -5.22 -3.26 -13.95
C LEU A 375 -5.13 -2.29 -12.77
N ASN A 376 -4.05 -1.52 -12.74
CA ASN A 376 -3.86 -0.36 -11.89
C ASN A 376 -4.37 0.90 -12.64
N TYR A 377 -5.69 1.06 -12.68
CA TYR A 377 -6.37 2.20 -13.33
C TYR A 377 -6.40 3.46 -12.45
N THR A 378 -6.64 4.60 -13.07
CA THR A 378 -6.64 5.92 -12.43
C THR A 378 -7.79 6.06 -11.42
N THR A 379 -7.48 6.54 -10.22
CA THR A 379 -8.43 6.77 -9.12
C THR A 379 -8.30 8.17 -8.52
N ALA A 380 -9.23 8.57 -7.65
CA ALA A 380 -9.23 9.88 -7.00
C ALA A 380 -8.00 10.12 -6.11
N SER A 381 -7.30 9.05 -5.71
CA SER A 381 -6.03 9.13 -4.97
C SER A 381 -4.88 9.74 -5.78
N ILE A 382 -4.96 9.72 -7.11
CA ILE A 382 -3.91 10.23 -8.00
C ILE A 382 -4.37 11.32 -8.98
N LYS A 383 -5.69 11.47 -9.19
CA LYS A 383 -6.28 12.49 -10.08
C LYS A 383 -7.53 13.06 -9.43
N THR A 384 -7.67 14.37 -9.39
CA THR A 384 -8.90 15.02 -8.88
C THR A 384 -10.11 14.62 -9.73
N PRO A 385 -11.25 14.22 -9.12
CA PRO A 385 -12.52 14.04 -9.82
C PRO A 385 -12.93 15.28 -10.65
N PRO A 386 -13.65 15.11 -11.77
CA PRO A 386 -14.16 13.85 -12.32
C PRO A 386 -13.07 13.03 -13.03
N LEU A 387 -13.13 11.71 -12.86
CA LEU A 387 -12.16 10.79 -13.46
C LEU A 387 -12.51 10.41 -14.91
N TYR A 388 -13.79 10.42 -15.28
CA TYR A 388 -14.24 10.05 -16.63
C TYR A 388 -13.60 10.94 -17.71
N PRO A 389 -13.13 10.37 -18.86
CA PRO A 389 -13.20 8.96 -19.27
C PRO A 389 -11.98 8.10 -18.90
N THR A 390 -11.00 8.64 -18.15
CA THR A 390 -9.66 8.06 -18.04
C THR A 390 -9.62 6.57 -17.66
N PRO A 391 -10.32 6.09 -16.60
CA PRO A 391 -10.25 4.67 -16.24
C PRO A 391 -10.78 3.73 -17.33
N MET A 392 -11.80 4.17 -18.09
CA MET A 392 -12.40 3.38 -19.17
C MET A 392 -11.46 3.27 -20.36
N ASP A 393 -10.79 4.35 -20.71
CA ASP A 393 -9.77 4.34 -21.78
C ASP A 393 -8.59 3.43 -21.40
N GLU A 394 -8.17 3.45 -20.13
CA GLU A 394 -7.12 2.57 -19.61
C GLU A 394 -7.54 1.08 -19.67
N ALA A 395 -8.77 0.75 -19.27
CA ALA A 395 -9.25 -0.63 -19.33
C ALA A 395 -9.31 -1.15 -20.77
N LEU A 396 -9.76 -0.33 -21.72
CA LEU A 396 -9.79 -0.69 -23.13
C LEU A 396 -8.38 -0.87 -23.71
N ALA A 397 -7.47 0.05 -23.40
CA ALA A 397 -6.08 -0.06 -23.83
C ALA A 397 -5.37 -1.27 -23.19
N ALA A 398 -5.76 -1.68 -21.99
CA ALA A 398 -5.27 -2.92 -21.36
C ALA A 398 -5.74 -4.17 -22.10
N VAL A 399 -7.01 -4.22 -22.51
CA VAL A 399 -7.53 -5.31 -23.35
C VAL A 399 -6.74 -5.42 -24.66
N GLU A 400 -6.52 -4.29 -25.35
CA GLU A 400 -5.73 -4.26 -26.59
C GLU A 400 -4.29 -4.72 -26.37
N LEU A 401 -3.66 -4.29 -25.28
CA LEU A 401 -2.30 -4.68 -24.92
C LEU A 401 -2.20 -6.17 -24.66
N ILE A 402 -3.13 -6.76 -23.91
CA ILE A 402 -3.18 -8.19 -23.62
C ILE A 402 -3.32 -9.00 -24.90
N ARG A 403 -4.27 -8.64 -25.77
CA ARG A 403 -4.47 -9.33 -27.06
C ARG A 403 -3.22 -9.27 -27.94
N LYS A 404 -2.44 -8.18 -27.86
CA LYS A 404 -1.17 -8.05 -28.58
C LYS A 404 -0.03 -8.87 -27.97
N GLN A 405 0.08 -8.91 -26.65
CA GLN A 405 1.22 -9.52 -25.94
C GLN A 405 1.04 -11.02 -25.66
N SER A 406 -0.20 -11.50 -25.63
CA SER A 406 -0.55 -12.87 -25.27
C SER A 406 -1.41 -13.50 -26.36
N PRO A 407 -0.87 -13.74 -27.58
CA PRO A 407 -1.63 -14.32 -28.69
C PRO A 407 -2.13 -15.75 -28.40
N GLY A 408 -1.58 -16.43 -27.39
CA GLY A 408 -2.06 -17.73 -26.91
C GLY A 408 -3.39 -17.67 -26.13
N THR A 409 -3.82 -16.49 -25.70
CA THR A 409 -5.10 -16.29 -25.00
C THR A 409 -6.26 -16.27 -25.99
N LYS A 410 -6.87 -17.44 -26.17
CA LYS A 410 -8.00 -17.67 -27.08
C LYS A 410 -9.26 -16.96 -26.59
N LYS A 411 -9.57 -17.06 -25.30
CA LYS A 411 -10.70 -16.35 -24.67
C LYS A 411 -10.18 -15.36 -23.64
N LEU A 412 -10.67 -14.12 -23.66
CA LEU A 412 -10.33 -13.08 -22.68
C LEU A 412 -11.61 -12.53 -22.06
N GLY A 413 -11.74 -12.70 -20.75
CA GLY A 413 -12.79 -12.08 -19.96
C GLY A 413 -12.31 -10.85 -19.19
N VAL A 414 -13.24 -10.20 -18.51
CA VAL A 414 -12.95 -9.13 -17.54
C VAL A 414 -13.64 -9.43 -16.23
N MET A 415 -12.94 -9.19 -15.13
CA MET A 415 -13.41 -9.36 -13.76
C MET A 415 -13.33 -8.03 -13.02
N GLY A 416 -14.31 -7.71 -12.18
CA GLY A 416 -14.21 -6.55 -11.30
C GLY A 416 -15.06 -6.63 -10.05
N PHE A 417 -14.67 -5.85 -9.05
CA PHE A 417 -15.28 -5.81 -7.72
C PHE A 417 -15.79 -4.40 -7.41
N SER A 418 -17.01 -4.24 -6.88
CA SER A 418 -17.54 -2.92 -6.48
C SER A 418 -17.41 -1.87 -7.61
N ALA A 419 -16.71 -0.76 -7.40
CA ALA A 419 -16.39 0.23 -8.46
C ALA A 419 -15.52 -0.32 -9.60
N GLY A 420 -14.64 -1.28 -9.32
CA GLY A 420 -13.93 -2.05 -10.34
C GLY A 420 -14.88 -2.95 -11.14
N GLY A 421 -15.98 -3.40 -10.52
CA GLY A 421 -17.10 -4.09 -11.17
C GLY A 421 -17.82 -3.18 -12.17
N HIS A 422 -17.99 -1.89 -11.84
CA HIS A 422 -18.48 -0.89 -12.79
C HIS A 422 -17.52 -0.71 -13.97
N LEU A 423 -16.21 -0.60 -13.71
CA LEU A 423 -15.20 -0.48 -14.78
C LEU A 423 -15.19 -1.73 -15.69
N ALA A 424 -15.22 -2.92 -15.09
CA ALA A 424 -15.31 -4.19 -15.81
C ALA A 424 -16.60 -4.26 -16.64
N GLY A 425 -17.75 -3.89 -16.08
CA GLY A 425 -19.03 -3.89 -16.76
C GLY A 425 -19.10 -2.91 -17.93
N THR A 426 -18.62 -1.67 -17.75
CA THR A 426 -18.54 -0.68 -18.84
C THR A 426 -17.60 -1.13 -19.96
N THR A 427 -16.49 -1.78 -19.62
CA THR A 427 -15.54 -2.36 -20.59
C THR A 427 -16.16 -3.53 -21.34
N LEU A 428 -16.78 -4.47 -20.63
CA LEU A 428 -17.47 -5.66 -21.17
C LEU A 428 -18.57 -5.29 -22.16
N THR A 429 -19.34 -4.25 -21.85
CA THR A 429 -20.43 -3.74 -22.69
C THR A 429 -19.95 -2.82 -23.82
N THR A 430 -18.64 -2.62 -23.98
CA THR A 430 -18.09 -1.86 -25.10
C THR A 430 -17.73 -2.81 -26.25
N PRO A 431 -18.43 -2.79 -27.41
CA PRO A 431 -18.24 -3.80 -28.46
C PRO A 431 -16.81 -3.91 -29.01
N LYS A 432 -16.04 -2.80 -29.01
CA LYS A 432 -14.65 -2.80 -29.49
C LYS A 432 -13.70 -3.61 -28.60
N ALA A 433 -14.06 -3.86 -27.34
CA ALA A 433 -13.23 -4.64 -26.41
C ALA A 433 -13.16 -6.13 -26.82
N LYS A 434 -14.19 -6.67 -27.50
CA LYS A 434 -14.26 -8.08 -27.94
C LYS A 434 -13.87 -9.07 -26.83
N LEU A 435 -14.45 -8.86 -25.66
CA LEU A 435 -14.32 -9.76 -24.52
C LEU A 435 -15.28 -10.95 -24.69
N ASP A 436 -14.90 -12.09 -24.14
CA ASP A 436 -15.61 -13.36 -24.31
C ASP A 436 -16.57 -13.66 -23.14
N PHE A 437 -16.33 -13.08 -21.97
CA PHE A 437 -17.16 -13.23 -20.76
C PHE A 437 -16.86 -12.13 -19.72
N GLY A 438 -17.75 -11.99 -18.73
CA GLY A 438 -17.60 -11.06 -17.60
C GLY A 438 -17.78 -11.71 -16.24
N ILE A 439 -17.10 -11.21 -15.22
CA ILE A 439 -17.26 -11.59 -13.81
C ILE A 439 -17.41 -10.32 -12.98
N LEU A 440 -18.61 -10.01 -12.51
CA LEU A 440 -18.87 -8.77 -11.75
C LEU A 440 -19.30 -9.14 -10.32
N SER A 441 -18.50 -8.73 -9.34
CA SER A 441 -18.68 -9.10 -7.93
C SER A 441 -19.08 -7.88 -7.11
N TYR A 442 -20.21 -8.00 -6.40
CA TYR A 442 -20.92 -6.91 -5.71
C TYR A 442 -20.80 -5.57 -6.45
N PRO A 443 -21.11 -5.55 -7.76
CA PRO A 443 -20.67 -4.48 -8.64
C PRO A 443 -21.51 -3.23 -8.41
N VAL A 444 -20.87 -2.07 -8.51
CA VAL A 444 -21.60 -0.85 -8.89
C VAL A 444 -22.01 -1.02 -10.35
N ILE A 445 -23.28 -0.82 -10.65
CA ILE A 445 -23.86 -0.99 -11.99
C ILE A 445 -24.52 0.31 -12.42
N THR A 446 -25.42 0.85 -11.61
CA THR A 446 -26.14 2.07 -11.96
C THR A 446 -25.44 3.32 -11.44
N MET A 447 -25.45 4.37 -12.26
CA MET A 447 -25.10 5.74 -11.83
C MET A 447 -26.37 6.58 -11.58
N GLU A 448 -27.54 6.03 -11.86
CA GLU A 448 -28.83 6.63 -11.57
C GLU A 448 -29.08 6.61 -10.05
N ASP A 449 -30.00 7.47 -9.60
CA ASP A 449 -30.36 7.58 -8.19
C ASP A 449 -30.99 6.27 -7.64
N ASP A 450 -31.29 6.25 -6.35
CA ASP A 450 -31.83 5.12 -5.56
C ASP A 450 -30.86 3.98 -5.25
N TYR A 451 -30.05 3.51 -6.23
CA TYR A 451 -29.19 2.33 -6.04
C TYR A 451 -27.71 2.55 -6.37
N THR A 452 -27.32 3.74 -6.83
CA THR A 452 -25.91 4.04 -7.06
C THR A 452 -25.12 4.05 -5.75
N HIS A 453 -23.86 3.64 -5.80
CA HIS A 453 -22.90 3.98 -4.76
C HIS A 453 -22.42 5.42 -4.97
N GLU A 454 -22.89 6.35 -4.13
CA GLU A 454 -22.73 7.79 -4.33
C GLU A 454 -21.27 8.22 -4.48
N ASN A 455 -20.37 7.68 -3.65
CA ASN A 455 -18.95 8.04 -3.72
C ASN A 455 -18.30 7.56 -5.03
N SER A 456 -18.68 6.38 -5.55
CA SER A 456 -18.22 5.93 -6.88
C SER A 456 -18.67 6.89 -7.98
N ARG A 457 -19.93 7.32 -7.92
CA ARG A 457 -20.49 8.27 -8.89
C ARG A 457 -19.79 9.62 -8.81
N TYR A 458 -19.61 10.16 -7.61
CA TYR A 458 -18.90 11.41 -7.37
C TYR A 458 -17.46 11.36 -7.89
N ASN A 459 -16.70 10.32 -7.56
CA ASN A 459 -15.31 10.22 -8.03
C ASN A 459 -15.25 10.13 -9.55
N LEU A 460 -16.17 9.38 -10.18
CA LEU A 460 -16.16 9.22 -11.62
C LEU A 460 -16.65 10.46 -12.37
N LEU A 461 -17.72 11.12 -11.90
CA LEU A 461 -18.45 12.13 -12.65
C LEU A 461 -18.48 13.54 -12.02
N GLY A 462 -18.00 13.70 -10.80
CA GLY A 462 -18.02 14.95 -10.06
C GLY A 462 -19.42 15.31 -9.52
N ASN A 463 -19.59 16.56 -9.09
CA ASN A 463 -20.81 17.03 -8.41
C ASN A 463 -22.02 17.23 -9.34
N ASN A 464 -21.79 17.53 -10.62
CA ASN A 464 -22.85 17.92 -11.55
C ASN A 464 -22.80 17.09 -12.85
N PRO A 465 -22.95 15.76 -12.78
CA PRO A 465 -23.04 14.94 -13.98
C PRO A 465 -24.26 15.33 -14.82
N THR A 466 -24.09 15.36 -16.14
CA THR A 466 -25.25 15.45 -17.02
C THR A 466 -26.06 14.15 -16.96
N ARG A 467 -27.39 14.25 -17.15
CA ARG A 467 -28.27 13.08 -17.26
C ARG A 467 -27.76 12.05 -18.28
N LYS A 468 -27.29 12.54 -19.43
CA LYS A 468 -26.70 11.69 -20.47
C LYS A 468 -25.47 10.93 -19.97
N GLN A 469 -24.60 11.54 -19.17
CA GLN A 469 -23.44 10.87 -18.59
C GLN A 469 -23.88 9.75 -17.63
N ILE A 470 -24.82 10.05 -16.72
CA ILE A 470 -25.42 9.06 -15.81
C ILE A 470 -25.97 7.87 -16.60
N GLU A 471 -26.88 8.13 -17.54
CA GLU A 471 -27.54 7.08 -18.33
C GLU A 471 -26.54 6.26 -19.15
N SER A 472 -25.52 6.91 -19.73
CA SER A 472 -24.52 6.25 -20.58
C SER A 472 -23.50 5.40 -19.80
N LEU A 473 -23.32 5.68 -18.51
CA LEU A 473 -22.38 4.97 -17.64
C LEU A 473 -23.06 3.95 -16.75
N SER A 474 -24.36 4.08 -16.49
CA SER A 474 -25.20 3.00 -15.97
C SER A 474 -25.07 1.73 -16.83
N VAL A 475 -24.40 0.71 -16.30
CA VAL A 475 -23.99 -0.47 -17.08
C VAL A 475 -25.18 -1.28 -17.60
N GLN A 476 -26.30 -1.30 -16.85
CA GLN A 476 -27.53 -1.96 -17.28
C GLN A 476 -28.08 -1.39 -18.59
N ASN A 477 -27.87 -0.10 -18.87
CA ASN A 477 -28.32 0.55 -20.11
C ASN A 477 -27.40 0.27 -21.30
N ARG A 478 -26.23 -0.34 -21.05
CA ARG A 478 -25.21 -0.67 -22.05
C ARG A 478 -25.29 -2.13 -22.50
N VAL A 479 -26.12 -2.95 -21.86
CA VAL A 479 -26.33 -4.33 -22.27
C VAL A 479 -26.97 -4.35 -23.65
N SER A 480 -26.53 -5.30 -24.48
CA SER A 480 -27.02 -5.49 -25.84
C SER A 480 -26.95 -6.96 -26.24
N ASP A 481 -27.42 -7.27 -27.44
CA ASP A 481 -27.37 -8.61 -28.02
C ASP A 481 -25.92 -9.12 -28.23
N LYS A 482 -24.94 -8.22 -28.14
CA LYS A 482 -23.50 -8.51 -28.23
C LYS A 482 -22.83 -8.67 -26.86
N THR A 483 -23.53 -8.40 -25.76
CA THR A 483 -22.94 -8.52 -24.42
C THR A 483 -22.61 -9.99 -24.13
N PRO A 484 -21.36 -10.32 -23.73
CA PRO A 484 -20.95 -11.70 -23.47
C PRO A 484 -21.61 -12.31 -22.23
N PRO A 485 -21.58 -13.65 -22.07
CA PRO A 485 -22.01 -14.30 -20.84
C PRO A 485 -21.37 -13.66 -19.60
N THR A 486 -22.17 -13.41 -18.56
CA THR A 486 -21.69 -12.74 -17.34
C THR A 486 -22.02 -13.54 -16.10
N PHE A 487 -21.05 -13.68 -15.19
CA PHE A 487 -21.24 -14.14 -13.83
C PHE A 487 -21.40 -12.95 -12.89
N LEU A 488 -22.42 -12.98 -12.04
CA LEU A 488 -22.68 -11.99 -11.01
C LEU A 488 -22.63 -12.64 -9.63
N PHE A 489 -21.88 -12.05 -8.72
CA PHE A 489 -21.91 -12.39 -7.30
C PHE A 489 -22.35 -11.18 -6.46
N HIS A 490 -23.13 -11.41 -5.41
CA HIS A 490 -23.52 -10.40 -4.42
C HIS A 490 -23.96 -11.05 -3.10
N THR A 491 -24.00 -10.29 -2.01
CA THR A 491 -24.74 -10.62 -0.80
C THR A 491 -26.02 -9.78 -0.74
N SER A 492 -27.12 -10.32 -0.20
CA SER A 492 -28.43 -9.66 -0.26
C SER A 492 -28.54 -8.46 0.69
N ASN A 493 -27.75 -8.48 1.77
CA ASN A 493 -27.68 -7.45 2.79
C ASN A 493 -26.47 -6.51 2.64
N ASP A 494 -25.89 -6.39 1.44
CA ASP A 494 -24.79 -5.46 1.20
C ASP A 494 -25.25 -4.03 1.49
N GLU A 495 -24.69 -3.44 2.55
CA GLU A 495 -25.06 -2.11 3.05
C GLU A 495 -24.41 -0.97 2.26
N LEU A 496 -23.39 -1.26 1.43
CA LEU A 496 -22.62 -0.23 0.73
C LEU A 496 -23.00 -0.12 -0.75
N VAL A 497 -23.15 -1.27 -1.43
CA VAL A 497 -23.64 -1.33 -2.80
C VAL A 497 -24.90 -2.17 -2.80
N PRO A 498 -26.09 -1.58 -2.99
CA PRO A 498 -27.33 -2.34 -2.91
C PRO A 498 -27.37 -3.47 -3.96
N VAL A 499 -27.84 -4.65 -3.55
CA VAL A 499 -27.98 -5.85 -4.40
C VAL A 499 -28.81 -5.60 -5.66
N GLN A 500 -29.63 -4.56 -5.67
CA GLN A 500 -30.37 -4.06 -6.83
C GLN A 500 -29.46 -3.78 -8.02
N ASN A 501 -28.19 -3.42 -7.82
CA ASN A 501 -27.23 -3.32 -8.92
C ASN A 501 -27.09 -4.63 -9.71
N THR A 502 -26.98 -5.77 -9.00
CA THR A 502 -26.94 -7.10 -9.61
C THR A 502 -28.25 -7.41 -10.33
N TYR A 503 -29.41 -7.12 -9.72
CA TYR A 503 -30.70 -7.41 -10.34
C TYR A 503 -30.98 -6.54 -11.56
N LEU A 504 -30.58 -5.26 -11.56
CA LEU A 504 -30.69 -4.36 -12.70
C LEU A 504 -29.91 -4.91 -13.90
N TYR A 505 -28.65 -5.30 -13.69
CA TYR A 505 -27.83 -5.87 -14.76
C TYR A 505 -28.36 -7.23 -15.24
N ALA A 506 -28.75 -8.13 -14.32
CA ALA A 506 -29.30 -9.44 -14.67
C ALA A 506 -30.61 -9.32 -15.48
N ASN A 507 -31.49 -8.39 -15.10
CA ASN A 507 -32.71 -8.10 -15.85
C ASN A 507 -32.40 -7.57 -17.26
N ALA A 508 -31.42 -6.67 -17.40
CA ALA A 508 -30.99 -6.19 -18.70
C ALA A 508 -30.42 -7.33 -19.58
N MET A 509 -29.60 -8.22 -19.01
CA MET A 509 -29.11 -9.42 -19.70
C MET A 509 -30.25 -10.32 -20.17
N ALA A 510 -31.25 -10.56 -19.31
CA ALA A 510 -32.42 -11.37 -19.66
C ALA A 510 -33.26 -10.75 -20.79
N LYS A 511 -33.49 -9.43 -20.75
CA LYS A 511 -34.22 -8.69 -21.81
C LYS A 511 -33.56 -8.83 -23.19
N HIS A 512 -32.23 -8.92 -23.23
CA HIS A 512 -31.46 -9.13 -24.46
C HIS A 512 -31.19 -10.62 -24.77
N GLY A 513 -31.82 -11.56 -24.04
CA GLY A 513 -31.62 -12.99 -24.24
C GLY A 513 -30.17 -13.45 -24.01
N ARG A 514 -29.42 -12.76 -23.15
CA ARG A 514 -28.01 -13.04 -22.87
C ARG A 514 -27.87 -13.97 -21.67
N LYS A 515 -26.88 -14.86 -21.70
CA LYS A 515 -26.57 -15.77 -20.59
C LYS A 515 -26.04 -14.99 -19.39
N VAL A 516 -26.67 -15.17 -18.24
CA VAL A 516 -26.20 -14.62 -16.96
C VAL A 516 -26.34 -15.68 -15.87
N GLN A 517 -25.30 -15.87 -15.07
CA GLN A 517 -25.35 -16.67 -13.85
C GLN A 517 -25.31 -15.71 -12.67
N VAL A 518 -26.28 -15.81 -11.76
CA VAL A 518 -26.42 -14.91 -10.61
C VAL A 518 -26.32 -15.72 -9.34
N VAL A 519 -25.38 -15.36 -8.47
CA VAL A 519 -25.23 -15.90 -7.13
C VAL A 519 -25.47 -14.77 -6.14
N VAL A 520 -26.57 -14.85 -5.39
CA VAL A 520 -26.86 -13.93 -4.28
C VAL A 520 -26.91 -14.73 -2.99
N LEU A 521 -25.96 -14.50 -2.10
CA LEU A 521 -25.98 -15.09 -0.76
C LEU A 521 -26.88 -14.27 0.17
N PRO A 522 -27.52 -14.88 1.18
CA PRO A 522 -28.42 -14.16 2.07
C PRO A 522 -27.68 -13.07 2.87
N ASP A 523 -26.46 -13.33 3.31
CA ASP A 523 -25.73 -12.39 4.16
C ASP A 523 -24.21 -12.37 3.94
N GLY A 524 -23.62 -11.19 4.09
CA GLY A 524 -22.18 -10.95 4.10
C GLY A 524 -21.86 -9.48 3.86
N LYS A 525 -20.82 -8.97 4.54
CA LYS A 525 -20.39 -7.57 4.40
C LYS A 525 -19.95 -7.25 2.96
N HIS A 526 -20.00 -5.97 2.58
CA HIS A 526 -19.38 -5.51 1.34
C HIS A 526 -17.87 -5.83 1.33
N GLY A 527 -17.33 -6.17 0.15
CA GLY A 527 -15.89 -6.34 -0.02
C GLY A 527 -15.33 -7.63 0.59
N ILE A 528 -16.04 -8.75 0.49
CA ILE A 528 -15.55 -10.09 0.91
C ILE A 528 -14.62 -10.77 -0.09
N GLY A 529 -14.29 -10.11 -1.20
CA GLY A 529 -13.43 -10.65 -2.25
C GLY A 529 -13.98 -11.97 -2.79
N LEU A 530 -13.12 -12.98 -2.87
CA LEU A 530 -13.49 -14.35 -3.28
C LEU A 530 -14.12 -15.20 -2.15
N GLY A 531 -14.21 -14.69 -0.91
CA GLY A 531 -14.73 -15.47 0.23
C GLY A 531 -13.82 -16.63 0.68
N VAL A 532 -12.52 -16.61 0.32
CA VAL A 532 -11.57 -17.72 0.56
C VAL A 532 -11.49 -18.17 2.03
N ASP A 533 -11.60 -17.22 2.94
CA ASP A 533 -11.45 -17.45 4.38
C ASP A 533 -12.79 -17.66 5.11
N ASP A 534 -13.89 -17.71 4.34
CA ASP A 534 -15.24 -17.83 4.85
C ASP A 534 -15.99 -18.93 4.10
N LEU A 535 -15.89 -20.16 4.61
CA LEU A 535 -16.51 -21.34 3.99
C LEU A 535 -18.02 -21.21 3.78
N VAL A 536 -18.69 -20.33 4.53
CA VAL A 536 -20.14 -20.08 4.37
C VAL A 536 -20.39 -19.16 3.17
N ARG A 537 -19.45 -18.26 2.86
CA ARG A 537 -19.57 -17.22 1.84
C ARG A 537 -18.62 -17.42 0.65
N ASP A 538 -17.97 -18.58 0.59
CA ASP A 538 -17.10 -18.99 -0.51
C ASP A 538 -17.94 -19.28 -1.76
N TRP A 539 -17.83 -18.39 -2.74
CA TRP A 539 -18.58 -18.47 -4.00
C TRP A 539 -17.73 -18.98 -5.17
N ARG A 540 -16.46 -19.31 -4.92
CA ARG A 540 -15.53 -19.84 -5.93
C ARG A 540 -16.07 -21.08 -6.65
N PRO A 541 -16.72 -22.06 -5.99
CA PRO A 541 -17.27 -23.21 -6.70
C PRO A 541 -18.27 -22.84 -7.81
N GLU A 542 -19.09 -21.81 -7.59
CA GLU A 542 -20.05 -21.32 -8.59
C GLU A 542 -19.36 -20.58 -9.73
N LEU A 543 -18.28 -19.85 -9.42
CA LEU A 543 -17.44 -19.22 -10.44
C LEU A 543 -16.74 -20.28 -11.32
N GLU A 544 -16.17 -21.32 -10.72
CA GLU A 544 -15.55 -22.43 -11.46
C GLU A 544 -16.55 -23.12 -12.38
N ARG A 545 -17.77 -23.34 -11.89
CA ARG A 545 -18.87 -23.88 -12.70
C ARG A 545 -19.18 -22.97 -13.89
N PHE A 546 -19.27 -21.66 -13.68
CA PHE A 546 -19.47 -20.70 -14.78
C PHE A 546 -18.33 -20.76 -15.80
N LEU A 547 -17.08 -20.69 -15.33
CA LEU A 547 -15.87 -20.72 -16.16
C LEU A 547 -15.72 -22.04 -16.94
N LYS A 548 -16.26 -23.15 -16.43
CA LYS A 548 -16.18 -24.45 -17.09
C LYS A 548 -17.29 -24.68 -18.11
N TYR A 549 -18.50 -24.20 -17.85
CA TYR A 549 -19.69 -24.59 -18.60
C TYR A 549 -20.37 -23.47 -19.38
N SER A 550 -20.02 -22.21 -19.13
CA SER A 550 -20.74 -21.04 -19.67
C SER A 550 -19.92 -20.13 -20.57
N ILE A 551 -18.59 -20.29 -20.64
CA ILE A 551 -17.69 -19.41 -21.41
C ILE A 551 -17.09 -20.05 -22.64
#